data_AF-A0A2E6D9D1-F1
#
_entry.id   AF-A0A2E6D9D1-F1
#
_cell.length_a   1.000
_cell.length_b   1.000
_cell.length_c   1.000
_cell.angle_alpha   90.00
_cell.angle_beta   90.00
_cell.angle_gamma   90.00
#
_symmetry.space_group_name_H-M   'P 1'
#
loop_
_entity.id
_entity.type
_entity.pdbx_description
1 polymer ?
#
loop_
_entity_poly.entity_id
_entity_poly.type
_entity_poly.pdbx_seq_one_letter_code
_entity_poly.pdbx_strand_id
1 'polypeptide(L)'
;MMTAATGFGLFLVVTLILLGAVVVTGKRSLRRRHLTLVVLAFVGLGLAIYYAEKLGEEYDLKSAGRIFPVHLAFAQITVYAYLLPVITGIMTIKAKCKRTTHGRVAVAVILLTVVTAVTGLWLVLAATPL
;
A
#
# COMPACT_ATOMS: atom_id res chain seq x y z
N MET A 1 7.47 -9.54 -22.48
CA MET A 1 7.56 -8.45 -21.47
C MET A 1 6.19 -8.34 -20.80
N MET A 2 6.14 -8.05 -19.50
CA MET A 2 4.86 -7.85 -18.79
C MET A 2 4.34 -6.43 -19.08
N THR A 3 3.05 -6.28 -19.41
CA THR A 3 2.42 -4.98 -19.67
C THR A 3 2.24 -4.19 -18.38
N ALA A 4 2.04 -2.86 -18.49
CA ALA A 4 1.81 -2.00 -17.33
C ALA A 4 0.58 -2.45 -16.52
N ALA A 5 -0.54 -2.71 -17.19
CA ALA A 5 -1.78 -3.16 -16.57
C ALA A 5 -1.62 -4.51 -15.84
N THR A 6 -0.97 -5.50 -16.48
CA THR A 6 -0.74 -6.81 -15.84
C THR A 6 0.21 -6.69 -14.65
N GLY A 7 1.28 -5.91 -14.77
CA GLY A 7 2.21 -5.66 -13.67
C GLY A 7 1.54 -4.97 -12.49
N PHE A 8 0.76 -3.92 -12.75
CA PHE A 8 0.01 -3.21 -11.73
C PHE A 8 -0.96 -4.14 -10.99
N GLY A 9 -1.81 -4.87 -11.73
CA GLY A 9 -2.78 -5.78 -11.14
C GLY A 9 -2.13 -6.89 -10.31
N LEU A 10 -1.06 -7.50 -10.83
CA LEU A 10 -0.31 -8.55 -10.13
C LEU A 10 0.28 -8.03 -8.82
N PHE A 11 1.05 -6.94 -8.87
CA PHE A 11 1.74 -6.43 -7.69
C PHE A 11 0.79 -5.79 -6.68
N LEU A 12 -0.35 -5.24 -7.12
CA LEU A 12 -1.41 -4.80 -6.23
C LEU A 12 -1.97 -5.99 -5.41
N VAL A 13 -2.37 -7.07 -6.08
CA VAL A 13 -2.91 -8.27 -5.42
C VAL A 13 -1.88 -8.91 -4.50
N VAL A 14 -0.64 -9.06 -4.97
CA VAL A 14 0.47 -9.59 -4.16
C VAL A 14 0.68 -8.73 -2.90
N THR A 15 0.67 -7.41 -3.04
CA THR A 15 0.82 -6.49 -1.91
C THR A 15 -0.31 -6.65 -0.90
N LEU A 16 -1.57 -6.76 -1.34
CA LEU A 16 -2.71 -6.98 -0.46
C LEU A 16 -2.60 -8.31 0.31
N ILE A 17 -2.19 -9.38 -0.37
CA ILE A 17 -1.94 -10.69 0.26
C ILE A 17 -0.83 -10.58 1.31
N LEU A 18 0.28 -9.93 0.97
CA LEU A 18 1.41 -9.72 1.89
C LEU A 18 0.99 -8.89 3.11
N LEU A 19 0.22 -7.81 2.94
CA LEU A 19 -0.31 -7.01 4.04
C LEU A 19 -1.23 -7.84 4.95
N GLY A 20 -2.10 -8.67 4.38
CA GLY A 20 -2.91 -9.62 5.16
C GLY A 20 -2.03 -10.57 5.98
N ALA A 21 -0.98 -11.12 5.37
CA ALA A 21 -0.02 -11.99 6.06
C ALA A 21 0.78 -11.25 7.16
N VAL A 22 1.15 -9.98 6.95
CA VAL A 22 1.79 -9.11 7.95
C VAL A 22 0.90 -8.97 9.19
N VAL A 23 -0.41 -8.75 9.01
CA VAL A 23 -1.37 -8.65 10.13
C VAL A 23 -1.48 -9.97 10.88
N VAL A 24 -1.65 -11.09 10.15
CA VAL A 24 -1.79 -12.42 10.76
C VAL A 24 -0.54 -12.80 11.56
N THR A 25 0.64 -12.62 10.97
CA THR A 25 1.92 -12.94 11.65
C THR A 25 2.21 -12.01 12.81
N GLY A 26 1.80 -10.73 12.73
CA GLY A 26 1.91 -9.76 13.82
C GLY A 26 1.04 -10.14 15.03
N LYS A 27 -0.21 -10.55 14.79
CA LYS A 27 -1.14 -11.04 15.84
C LYS A 27 -0.64 -12.32 16.49
N ARG A 28 -0.04 -13.23 15.72
CA ARG A 28 0.54 -14.49 16.22
C ARG A 28 1.92 -14.32 16.87
N SER A 29 2.43 -13.11 17.02
CA SER A 29 3.76 -12.82 17.59
C SER A 29 4.93 -13.49 16.85
N LEU A 30 4.77 -13.81 15.56
CA LEU A 30 5.80 -14.49 14.75
C LEU A 30 6.82 -13.48 14.20
N ARG A 31 7.61 -12.87 15.09
CA ARG A 31 8.43 -11.68 14.82
C ARG A 31 9.32 -11.79 13.57
N ARG A 32 10.06 -12.89 13.40
CA ARG A 32 10.95 -13.07 12.23
C ARG A 32 10.15 -13.06 10.92
N ARG A 33 9.07 -13.85 10.86
CA ARG A 33 8.19 -13.92 9.69
C ARG A 33 7.49 -12.59 9.41
N HIS A 34 7.03 -11.91 10.46
CA HIS A 34 6.41 -10.60 10.35
C HIS A 34 7.36 -9.58 9.71
N LEU A 35 8.61 -9.49 10.19
CA LEU A 35 9.60 -8.57 9.61
C LEU A 35 9.93 -8.90 8.16
N THR A 36 10.11 -10.17 7.82
CA THR A 36 10.31 -10.60 6.42
C THR A 36 9.13 -10.20 5.54
N LEU A 37 7.90 -10.45 5.99
CA LEU A 37 6.69 -10.09 5.25
C LEU A 37 6.50 -8.58 5.11
N VAL A 38 6.90 -7.79 6.12
CA VAL A 38 6.89 -6.33 6.02
C VAL A 38 7.82 -5.86 4.90
N VAL A 39 9.06 -6.36 4.85
CA VAL A 39 10.00 -6.02 3.77
C VAL A 39 9.44 -6.40 2.41
N LEU A 40 8.92 -7.63 2.28
CA LEU A 40 8.31 -8.08 1.02
C LEU A 40 7.09 -7.22 0.63
N ALA A 41 6.26 -6.81 1.59
CA ALA A 41 5.12 -5.94 1.33
C ALA A 41 5.56 -4.55 0.82
N PHE A 42 6.63 -3.98 1.37
CA PHE A 42 7.20 -2.72 0.87
C PHE A 42 7.76 -2.86 -0.55
N VAL A 43 8.45 -3.97 -0.85
CA VAL A 43 8.92 -4.26 -2.21
C VAL A 43 7.75 -4.40 -3.17
N GLY A 44 6.73 -5.19 -2.80
CA GLY A 44 5.51 -5.35 -3.59
C GLY A 44 4.80 -4.02 -3.84
N LEU A 45 4.67 -3.18 -2.81
CA LEU A 45 4.07 -1.86 -2.92
C LEU A 45 4.87 -0.95 -3.86
N GLY A 46 6.21 -0.96 -3.75
CA GLY A 46 7.08 -0.20 -4.65
C GLY A 46 6.92 -0.63 -6.12
N LEU A 47 6.82 -1.94 -6.36
CA LEU A 47 6.56 -2.47 -7.70
C LEU A 47 5.16 -2.10 -8.20
N ALA A 48 4.13 -2.14 -7.34
CA ALA A 48 2.79 -1.70 -7.70
C ALA A 48 2.75 -0.22 -8.08
N ILE A 49 3.47 0.65 -7.36
CA ILE A 49 3.60 2.08 -7.68
C ILE A 49 4.33 2.26 -9.01
N TYR A 50 5.45 1.57 -9.22
CA TYR A 50 6.21 1.62 -10.47
C TYR A 50 5.33 1.28 -11.69
N TYR A 51 4.56 0.20 -11.61
CA TYR A 51 3.65 -0.19 -12.70
C TYR A 51 2.42 0.73 -12.80
N ALA A 52 1.96 1.34 -11.70
CA ALA A 52 0.90 2.35 -11.73
C ALA A 52 1.36 3.63 -12.45
N GLU A 53 2.60 4.07 -12.23
CA GLU A 53 3.18 5.20 -12.96
C GLU A 53 3.26 4.89 -14.46
N LYS A 54 3.70 3.68 -14.83
CA LYS A 54 3.70 3.23 -16.24
C LYS A 54 2.31 3.14 -16.83
N LEU A 55 1.33 2.67 -16.08
CA LEU A 55 -0.07 2.65 -16.53
C LEU A 55 -0.61 4.08 -16.71
N GLY A 56 -0.19 5.02 -15.87
CA GLY A 56 -0.54 6.44 -16.00
C GLY A 56 0.05 7.12 -17.23
N GLU A 57 1.12 6.58 -17.82
CA GLU A 57 1.66 7.02 -19.12
C GLU A 57 0.77 6.58 -20.30
N GLU A 58 -0.13 5.60 -20.10
CA GLU A 58 -1.00 5.01 -21.14
C GLU A 58 -2.45 5.56 -21.11
N TYR A 59 -2.81 6.35 -20.10
CA TYR A 59 -4.19 6.83 -19.87
C TYR A 59 -4.23 8.36 -19.68
N ASP A 60 -5.30 9.01 -20.16
CA ASP A 60 -5.65 10.37 -19.75
C ASP A 60 -6.31 10.35 -18.37
N LEU A 61 -5.49 10.40 -17.32
CA LEU A 61 -5.97 10.39 -15.94
C LEU A 61 -6.85 11.60 -15.58
N LYS A 62 -6.76 12.72 -16.34
CA LYS A 62 -7.58 13.91 -16.07
C LYS A 62 -9.03 13.71 -16.50
N SER A 63 -9.30 12.85 -17.47
CA SER A 63 -10.67 12.55 -17.92
C SER A 63 -11.52 11.89 -16.83
N ALA A 64 -10.89 11.26 -15.84
CA ALA A 64 -11.55 10.70 -14.66
C ALA A 64 -12.15 11.78 -13.72
N GLY A 65 -11.86 13.07 -13.94
CA GLY A 65 -12.46 14.17 -13.19
C GLY A 65 -11.95 14.28 -11.75
N ARG A 66 -12.87 14.49 -10.78
CA ARG A 66 -12.51 14.81 -9.39
C ARG A 66 -11.77 13.69 -8.66
N ILE A 67 -11.87 12.44 -9.12
CA ILE A 67 -11.19 11.32 -8.45
C ILE A 67 -9.67 11.38 -8.61
N PHE A 68 -9.16 11.99 -9.68
CA PHE A 68 -7.72 12.11 -9.93
C PHE A 68 -6.97 12.82 -8.80
N PRO A 69 -7.29 14.09 -8.44
CA PRO A 69 -6.62 14.76 -7.33
C PRO A 69 -6.92 14.11 -5.97
N VAL A 70 -8.09 13.50 -5.79
CA VAL A 70 -8.45 12.78 -4.56
C VAL A 70 -7.54 11.57 -4.36
N HIS A 71 -7.37 10.73 -5.39
CA HIS A 71 -6.49 9.58 -5.33
C HIS A 71 -5.04 10.01 -5.07
N LEU A 72 -4.54 11.04 -5.77
CA LEU A 72 -3.19 11.54 -5.54
C LEU A 72 -2.96 12.00 -4.10
N ALA A 73 -3.92 12.72 -3.51
CA ALA A 73 -3.85 13.12 -2.11
C ALA A 73 -3.79 11.89 -1.18
N PHE A 74 -4.69 10.92 -1.38
CA PHE A 74 -4.67 9.67 -0.60
C PHE A 74 -3.37 8.89 -0.77
N ALA A 75 -2.85 8.77 -1.99
CA ALA A 75 -1.59 8.10 -2.29
C ALA A 75 -0.42 8.73 -1.54
N GLN A 76 -0.27 10.05 -1.62
CA GLN A 76 0.78 10.79 -0.90
C GLN A 76 0.66 10.62 0.62
N ILE A 77 -0.54 10.84 1.19
CA ILE A 77 -0.77 10.69 2.63
C ILE A 77 -0.47 9.26 3.09
N THR A 78 -0.86 8.25 2.30
CA THR A 78 -0.62 6.84 2.63
C THR A 78 0.87 6.51 2.65
N VAL A 79 1.62 6.96 1.64
CA VAL A 79 3.08 6.75 1.57
C VAL A 79 3.76 7.33 2.79
N TYR A 80 3.43 8.57 3.18
CA TYR A 80 3.97 9.16 4.40
C TYR A 80 3.50 8.45 5.67
N ALA A 81 2.23 8.03 5.72
CA ALA A 81 1.67 7.34 6.88
C ALA A 81 2.36 6.01 7.18
N TYR A 82 2.95 5.34 6.17
CA TYR A 82 3.76 4.12 6.39
C TYR A 82 4.98 4.34 7.29
N LEU A 83 5.46 5.57 7.48
CA LEU A 83 6.49 5.86 8.48
C LEU A 83 6.00 5.55 9.90
N LEU A 84 4.71 5.74 10.20
CA LEU A 84 4.15 5.51 11.53
C LEU A 84 4.24 4.05 12.01
N PRO A 85 3.81 3.02 11.25
CA PRO A 85 3.99 1.62 11.65
C PRO A 85 5.45 1.21 11.69
N VAL A 86 6.33 1.78 10.85
CA VAL A 86 7.78 1.53 10.92
C VAL A 86 8.37 2.07 12.22
N ILE A 87 8.12 3.34 12.54
CA ILE A 87 8.58 3.99 13.77
C ILE A 87 8.04 3.25 15.00
N THR A 88 6.73 3.04 15.07
CA THR A 88 6.11 2.35 16.20
C THR A 88 6.53 0.89 16.30
N GLY A 89 6.84 0.22 15.18
CA GLY A 89 7.38 -1.13 15.13
C GLY A 89 8.79 -1.20 15.72
N ILE A 90 9.68 -0.28 15.32
CA ILE A 90 11.03 -0.14 15.90
C ILE A 90 10.95 0.17 17.39
N MET A 91 10.07 1.08 17.81
CA MET A 91 9.86 1.39 19.23
C MET A 91 9.33 0.18 20.01
N THR A 92 8.44 -0.62 19.42
CA THR A 92 7.93 -1.86 20.03
C THR A 92 9.06 -2.89 20.22
N ILE A 93 9.95 -3.02 19.23
CA ILE A 93 11.15 -3.86 19.32
C ILE A 93 12.09 -3.39 20.45
N LYS A 94 12.24 -2.08 20.61
CA LYS A 94 13.06 -1.45 21.66
C LYS A 94 12.34 -1.36 23.02
N ALA A 95 11.17 -1.98 23.17
CA ALA A 95 10.32 -1.89 24.37
C ALA A 95 9.91 -0.46 24.79
N LYS A 96 9.96 0.51 23.85
CA LYS A 96 9.57 1.92 24.05
C LYS A 96 8.12 2.20 23.64
N CYS A 97 7.40 1.22 23.11
CA CYS A 97 6.02 1.34 22.67
C CYS A 97 5.25 0.05 22.98
N LYS A 98 3.97 0.19 23.37
CA LYS A 98 3.09 -0.96 23.60
C LYS A 98 2.76 -1.63 22.27
N ARG A 99 2.72 -2.97 22.26
CA ARG A 99 2.30 -3.76 21.08
C ARG A 99 0.91 -3.37 20.57
N THR A 100 0.01 -2.99 21.47
CA THR A 100 -1.35 -2.52 21.14
C THR A 100 -1.33 -1.18 20.40
N THR A 101 -0.42 -0.27 20.74
CA THR A 101 -0.24 1.00 20.03
C THR A 101 0.24 0.76 18.60
N HIS A 102 1.30 -0.03 18.42
CA HIS A 102 1.77 -0.41 17.08
C HIS A 102 0.67 -1.10 16.27
N GLY A 103 -0.08 -2.04 16.88
CA GLY A 103 -1.19 -2.71 16.22
C GLY A 103 -2.29 -1.75 15.76
N ARG A 104 -2.69 -0.78 16.59
CA ARG A 104 -3.70 0.24 16.23
C ARG A 104 -3.22 1.13 15.08
N VAL A 105 -1.98 1.60 15.16
CA VAL A 105 -1.35 2.43 14.10
C VAL A 105 -1.25 1.64 12.80
N ALA A 106 -0.79 0.39 12.84
CA ALA A 106 -0.67 -0.45 11.66
C ALA A 106 -2.04 -0.71 11.02
N VAL A 107 -3.08 -1.00 11.80
CA VAL A 107 -4.45 -1.18 11.27
C VAL A 107 -4.96 0.11 10.63
N ALA A 108 -4.76 1.27 11.26
CA ALA A 108 -5.18 2.55 10.70
C ALA A 108 -4.52 2.83 9.34
N VAL A 109 -3.21 2.59 9.24
CA VAL A 109 -2.47 2.76 7.98
C VAL A 109 -2.90 1.74 6.93
N ILE A 110 -3.14 0.48 7.30
CA ILE A 110 -3.65 -0.53 6.36
C ILE A 110 -5.04 -0.16 5.84
N LEU A 111 -5.94 0.35 6.68
CA LEU A 111 -7.26 0.82 6.24
C LEU A 111 -7.12 1.99 5.26
N LEU A 112 -6.21 2.92 5.54
CA LEU A 112 -5.88 4.01 4.63
C LEU A 112 -5.33 3.46 3.29
N THR A 113 -4.45 2.45 3.30
CA THR A 113 -3.98 1.78 2.09
C THR A 113 -5.13 1.17 1.28
N VAL A 114 -6.11 0.54 1.93
CA VAL A 114 -7.28 -0.02 1.25
C VAL A 114 -8.09 1.09 0.56
N VAL A 115 -8.35 2.21 1.26
CA VAL A 115 -9.03 3.37 0.67
C VAL A 115 -8.24 3.92 -0.53
N THR A 116 -6.92 4.02 -0.40
CA THR A 116 -6.03 4.48 -1.49
C THR A 116 -6.05 3.54 -2.68
N ALA A 117 -6.04 2.22 -2.45
CA ALA A 117 -6.12 1.22 -3.52
C ALA A 117 -7.48 1.29 -4.23
N VAL A 118 -8.59 1.43 -3.50
CA VAL A 118 -9.94 1.57 -4.06
C VAL A 118 -10.06 2.85 -4.90
N THR A 119 -9.57 3.98 -4.40
CA THR A 119 -9.58 5.24 -5.16
C THR A 119 -8.69 5.18 -6.40
N GLY A 120 -7.56 4.45 -6.34
CA GLY A 120 -6.68 4.24 -7.50
C GLY A 120 -7.30 3.34 -8.56
N LEU A 121 -7.96 2.26 -8.14
CA LEU A 121 -8.72 1.40 -9.06
C LEU A 121 -9.86 2.18 -9.71
N TRP A 122 -10.59 2.99 -8.94
CA TRP A 122 -11.63 3.85 -9.49
C TRP A 122 -11.05 4.85 -10.51
N LEU A 123 -9.92 5.50 -10.21
CA LEU A 123 -9.25 6.39 -11.14
C LEU A 123 -8.95 5.70 -12.48
N VAL A 124 -8.35 4.51 -12.46
CA VAL A 124 -8.03 3.76 -13.68
C VAL A 124 -9.27 3.37 -14.46
N LEU A 125 -10.33 2.90 -13.78
CA LEU A 125 -11.59 2.50 -14.43
C LEU A 125 -12.37 3.68 -15.01
N ALA A 126 -12.20 4.89 -14.45
CA ALA A 126 -12.86 6.10 -14.91
C ALA A 126 -12.05 6.88 -15.96
N ALA A 127 -10.74 6.60 -16.08
CA ALA A 127 -9.87 7.23 -17.05
C ALA A 127 -10.04 6.60 -18.45
N THR A 128 -9.74 7.38 -19.48
CA THR A 128 -9.76 6.94 -20.88
C THR A 128 -8.35 6.58 -21.33
N PRO A 129 -8.15 5.48 -22.08
CA PRO A 129 -6.87 5.22 -22.76
C PRO A 129 -6.49 6.40 -23.67
N LEU A 130 -5.19 6.67 -23.80
CA LEU A 130 -4.66 7.67 -24.75
C LEU A 130 -4.82 7.25 -26.21
#